data_AF-A0A813KA00-F1
#
_entry.id   AF-A0A813KA00-F1
#
_cell.length_a   1.000
_cell.length_b   1.000
_cell.length_c   1.000
_cell.angle_alpha   90.00
_cell.angle_beta   90.00
_cell.angle_gamma   90.00
#
_symmetry.space_group_name_H-M   'P 1'
#
loop_
_entity.id
_entity.type
_entity.pdbx_description
1 polymer ?
#
loop_
_entity_poly.entity_id
_entity_poly.type
_entity_poly.pdbx_seq_one_letter_code
_entity_poly.pdbx_strand_id
1 'polypeptide(L)'
;MPVAAFSFEGSLMPCDVEGWAQEWAHATKPPDGIEKDCKQPGSHWTWPMVKACAGSLCANCASSPPRQLASIQRWLEFPQGPRFIYVAGAKSSKRNNVVFPALKSVLQSSGAPDDRLQIEEIPHSGHGMDMDAPAEVRKIIAAAFGSEQEL
;
A
#
# COMPACT_ATOMS: atom_id res chain seq x y z
N MET A 1 -13.37 -10.05 -17.58
CA MET A 1 -13.57 -9.37 -16.28
C MET A 1 -12.68 -8.14 -16.26
N PRO A 2 -13.14 -6.96 -15.83
CA PRO A 2 -12.23 -5.85 -15.59
C PRO A 2 -11.22 -6.30 -14.53
N VAL A 3 -9.94 -6.22 -14.88
CA VAL A 3 -8.84 -6.44 -13.94
C VAL A 3 -8.56 -5.10 -13.28
N ALA A 4 -8.38 -5.08 -11.96
CA ALA A 4 -7.89 -3.91 -11.24
C ALA A 4 -6.78 -4.37 -10.29
N ALA A 5 -5.73 -3.58 -10.17
CA ALA A 5 -4.71 -3.77 -9.15
C ALA A 5 -5.02 -2.86 -7.97
N PHE A 6 -5.02 -3.42 -6.76
CA PHE A 6 -5.21 -2.67 -5.53
C PHE A 6 -3.92 -2.58 -4.74
N SER A 7 -3.70 -1.43 -4.10
CA SER A 7 -2.69 -1.26 -3.06
C SER A 7 -3.33 -0.56 -1.87
N PHE A 8 -3.49 -1.28 -0.75
CA PHE A 8 -4.00 -0.75 0.51
C PHE A 8 -2.82 -0.31 1.37
N GLU A 9 -2.63 1.00 1.52
CA GLU A 9 -1.50 1.63 2.20
C GLU A 9 -0.13 0.98 1.91
N GLY A 10 0.11 0.55 0.67
CA GLY A 10 1.38 -0.04 0.29
C GLY A 10 2.53 0.94 0.52
N SER A 11 3.67 0.45 1.00
CA SER A 11 4.88 1.27 1.18
C SER A 11 5.48 1.65 -0.18
N LEU A 12 5.33 2.91 -0.56
CA LEU A 12 5.74 3.49 -1.83
C LEU A 12 6.91 4.46 -1.70
N MET A 13 7.11 5.05 -0.53
CA MET A 13 8.04 6.18 -0.31
C MET A 13 8.93 5.96 0.92
N PRO A 14 10.09 6.63 1.02
CA PRO A 14 10.94 6.56 2.21
C PRO A 14 10.22 6.87 3.53
N CYS A 15 9.26 7.80 3.53
CA CYS A 15 8.46 8.12 4.72
C CYS A 15 7.64 6.94 5.26
N ASP A 16 7.46 5.88 4.47
CA ASP A 16 6.70 4.69 4.86
C ASP A 16 7.52 3.72 5.70
N VAL A 17 8.85 3.84 5.65
CA VAL A 17 9.80 2.91 6.27
C VAL A 17 10.73 3.59 7.27
N GLU A 18 10.72 4.92 7.31
CA GLU A 18 11.56 5.70 8.22
C GLU A 18 11.26 5.37 9.69
N GLY A 19 12.33 5.16 10.47
CA GLY A 19 12.23 4.70 11.85
C GLY A 19 12.00 3.19 11.93
N TRP A 20 10.74 2.76 11.90
CA TRP A 20 10.36 1.40 12.30
C TRP A 20 11.00 0.30 11.45
N ALA A 21 10.97 0.42 10.11
CA ALA A 21 11.42 -0.68 9.25
C ALA A 21 12.94 -0.79 9.29
N GLN A 22 13.63 0.34 9.36
CA GLN A 22 15.08 0.37 9.50
C GLN A 22 15.52 -0.21 10.85
N GLU A 23 14.86 0.18 11.94
CA GLU A 23 15.10 -0.38 13.28
C GLU A 23 14.93 -1.89 13.28
N TRP A 24 13.83 -2.39 12.72
CA TRP A 24 13.54 -3.82 12.70
C TRP A 24 14.50 -4.60 11.79
N ALA A 25 14.86 -4.04 10.63
CA ALA A 25 15.81 -4.64 9.69
C ALA A 25 17.19 -4.88 10.32
N HIS A 26 17.59 -4.05 11.28
CA HIS A 26 18.88 -4.16 11.96
C HIS A 26 18.80 -4.78 13.37
N ALA A 27 17.60 -4.96 13.92
CA ALA A 27 17.44 -5.49 15.27
C ALA A 27 17.93 -6.93 15.41
N THR A 28 18.66 -7.22 16.50
CA THR A 28 19.15 -8.57 16.83
C THR A 28 18.09 -9.41 17.53
N LYS A 29 17.11 -8.76 18.16
CA LYS A 29 15.96 -9.37 18.85
C LYS A 29 14.67 -8.72 18.34
N PRO A 30 13.53 -9.43 18.39
CA PRO A 30 12.25 -8.87 18.00
C PRO A 30 11.89 -7.69 18.93
N PRO A 31 11.34 -6.59 18.38
CA PRO A 31 10.69 -5.54 19.17
C PRO A 31 9.53 -6.09 20.00
N ASP A 32 9.15 -5.34 21.04
CA ASP A 32 8.04 -5.70 21.90
C ASP A 32 6.73 -5.89 21.09
N GLY A 33 6.00 -6.96 21.41
CA GLY A 33 4.73 -7.30 20.74
C GLY A 33 4.86 -8.11 19.46
N ILE A 34 5.96 -8.00 18.70
CA ILE A 34 6.10 -8.69 17.40
C ILE A 34 6.06 -10.21 17.53
N GLU A 35 6.66 -10.77 18.59
CA GLU A 35 6.58 -12.22 18.82
C GLU A 35 5.14 -12.68 19.11
N LYS A 36 4.34 -11.84 19.76
CA LYS A 36 2.93 -12.13 20.03
C LYS A 36 2.14 -12.10 18.72
N ASP A 37 2.41 -11.13 17.85
CA ASP A 37 1.76 -10.99 16.55
C ASP A 37 2.12 -12.15 15.60
N CYS A 38 3.38 -12.58 15.61
CA CYS A 38 3.83 -13.78 14.89
C CYS A 38 3.14 -15.07 15.38
N LYS A 39 2.66 -15.10 16.63
CA LYS A 39 1.98 -16.26 17.24
C LYS A 39 0.45 -16.19 17.16
N GLN A 40 -0.12 -15.15 16.53
CA GLN A 40 -1.57 -15.08 16.37
C GLN A 40 -2.09 -16.25 15.52
N PRO A 41 -3.27 -16.81 15.83
CA PRO A 41 -3.87 -17.88 15.03
C PRO A 41 -3.99 -17.48 13.56
N GLY A 42 -3.46 -18.31 12.66
CA GLY A 42 -3.44 -18.06 11.22
C GLY A 42 -2.24 -17.24 10.71
N SER A 43 -1.39 -16.70 11.61
CA SER A 43 -0.12 -16.11 11.22
C SER A 43 0.92 -17.19 10.96
N HIS A 44 1.58 -17.11 9.81
CA HIS A 44 2.76 -17.92 9.48
C HIS A 44 4.05 -17.08 9.54
N TRP A 45 3.95 -15.84 10.02
CA TRP A 45 5.10 -14.95 10.11
C TRP A 45 6.02 -15.39 11.25
N THR A 46 7.32 -15.39 10.96
CA THR A 46 8.36 -15.53 11.98
C THR A 46 9.12 -14.21 12.09
N TRP A 47 9.75 -13.96 13.24
CA TRP A 47 10.59 -12.77 13.39
C TRP A 47 11.64 -12.62 12.28
N PRO A 48 12.40 -13.67 11.89
CA PRO A 48 13.30 -13.59 10.74
C PRO A 48 12.62 -13.13 9.43
N MET A 49 11.39 -13.58 9.16
CA MET A 49 10.62 -13.14 7.99
C MET A 49 10.22 -11.67 8.10
N VAL A 50 9.73 -11.23 9.26
CA VAL A 50 9.37 -9.82 9.51
C VAL A 50 10.59 -8.92 9.32
N LYS A 51 11.74 -9.29 9.89
CA LYS A 51 13.02 -8.60 9.75
C LYS A 51 13.47 -8.51 8.28
N ALA A 52 13.42 -9.61 7.54
CA ALA A 52 13.77 -9.65 6.13
C ALA A 52 12.82 -8.80 5.27
N CYS A 53 11.53 -8.80 5.60
CA CYS A 53 10.52 -7.95 4.96
C CYS A 53 10.84 -6.47 5.21
N ALA A 54 11.09 -6.07 6.46
CA ALA A 54 11.45 -4.69 6.81
C ALA A 54 12.71 -4.21 6.06
N GLY A 55 13.74 -5.06 5.97
CA GLY A 55 14.94 -4.77 5.17
C GLY A 55 14.65 -4.62 3.68
N SER A 56 13.77 -5.46 3.14
CA SER A 56 13.34 -5.37 1.73
C SER A 56 12.54 -4.10 1.45
N LEU A 57 11.67 -3.69 2.37
CA LEU A 57 10.92 -2.43 2.27
C LEU A 57 11.87 -1.23 2.25
N CYS A 58 12.87 -1.19 3.13
CA CYS A 58 13.90 -0.16 3.15
C CYS A 58 14.66 -0.09 1.81
N ALA A 59 15.14 -1.22 1.31
CA ALA A 59 15.87 -1.29 0.03
C ALA A 59 15.02 -0.84 -1.16
N ASN A 60 13.74 -1.21 -1.17
CA ASN A 60 12.80 -0.82 -2.22
C ASN A 60 12.52 0.69 -2.19
N CYS A 61 12.36 1.28 -1.01
CA CYS A 61 12.10 2.72 -0.86
C CYS A 61 13.36 3.58 -1.12
N ALA A 62 14.56 3.04 -0.91
CA ALA A 62 15.83 3.73 -1.18
C ALA A 62 16.19 3.79 -2.68
N SER A 63 15.48 3.05 -3.55
CA SER A 63 15.68 3.13 -5.00
C SER A 63 15.26 4.49 -5.56
N SER A 64 15.77 4.87 -6.74
CA SER A 64 15.40 6.13 -7.42
C SER A 64 14.88 5.86 -8.85
N PRO A 65 13.57 6.06 -9.12
CA PRO A 65 12.50 6.27 -8.13
C PRO A 65 12.32 5.04 -7.21
N PRO A 66 11.62 5.18 -6.06
CA PRO A 66 11.28 4.05 -5.20
C PRO A 66 10.68 2.90 -6.01
N ARG A 67 11.12 1.67 -5.74
CA ARG A 67 10.87 0.53 -6.64
C ARG A 67 9.37 0.28 -6.87
N GLN A 68 8.54 0.43 -5.83
CA GLN A 68 7.10 0.25 -5.97
C GLN A 68 6.46 1.33 -6.85
N LEU A 69 6.88 2.60 -6.73
CA LEU A 69 6.44 3.64 -7.65
C LEU A 69 6.87 3.36 -9.09
N ALA A 70 8.10 2.87 -9.30
CA ALA A 70 8.57 2.46 -10.63
C ALA A 70 7.70 1.33 -11.21
N SER A 71 7.30 0.37 -10.38
CA SER A 71 6.40 -0.71 -10.80
C SER A 71 5.00 -0.21 -11.15
N ILE A 72 4.45 0.73 -10.37
CA ILE A 72 3.16 1.37 -10.66
C ILE A 72 3.25 2.17 -11.96
N GLN A 73 4.34 2.90 -12.19
CA GLN A 73 4.54 3.62 -13.44
C GLN A 73 4.52 2.68 -14.64
N ARG A 74 5.28 1.57 -14.58
CA ARG A 74 5.28 0.55 -15.64
C ARG A 74 3.91 -0.08 -15.85
N TRP A 75 3.14 -0.27 -14.77
CA TRP A 75 1.77 -0.77 -14.87
C TRP A 75 0.85 0.20 -15.64
N LEU A 76 1.00 1.51 -15.40
CA LEU A 76 0.23 2.54 -16.09
C LEU A 76 0.65 2.71 -17.55
N GLU A 77 1.93 2.54 -17.86
CA GLU A 77 2.48 2.59 -19.22
C GLU A 77 1.93 1.48 -20.15
N PHE A 78 1.32 0.41 -19.61
CA PHE A 78 0.69 -0.62 -20.44
C PHE A 78 -0.50 -0.04 -21.24
N PRO A 79 -0.48 -0.11 -22.59
CA PRO A 79 -1.58 0.34 -23.42
C PRO A 79 -2.85 -0.45 -23.11
N GLN A 80 -3.97 0.27 -22.88
CA GLN A 80 -5.25 -0.35 -22.49
C GLN A 80 -5.15 -1.28 -21.26
N GLY A 81 -4.13 -1.08 -20.43
CA GLY A 81 -3.92 -1.85 -19.23
C GLY A 81 -5.01 -1.60 -18.18
N PRO A 82 -4.98 -2.36 -17.08
CA PRO A 82 -6.03 -2.28 -16.07
C PRO A 82 -5.86 -1.04 -15.18
N ARG A 83 -6.93 -0.67 -14.46
CA ARG A 83 -6.89 0.41 -13.46
C ARG A 83 -5.98 0.02 -12.29
N PHE A 84 -5.33 1.02 -11.71
CA PHE A 84 -4.64 0.91 -10.43
C PHE A 84 -5.39 1.73 -9.38
N ILE A 85 -5.79 1.09 -8.29
CA ILE A 85 -6.55 1.69 -7.20
C ILE A 85 -5.67 1.72 -5.96
N TYR A 86 -5.28 2.91 -5.54
CA TYR A 86 -4.55 3.14 -4.30
C TYR A 86 -5.54 3.52 -3.20
N VAL A 87 -5.54 2.80 -2.08
CA VAL A 87 -6.46 3.05 -0.96
C VAL A 87 -5.64 3.38 0.28
N ALA A 88 -5.96 4.46 0.98
CA ALA A 88 -5.34 4.82 2.24
C ALA A 88 -6.34 5.31 3.29
N GLY A 89 -5.99 5.22 4.57
CA GLY A 89 -6.79 5.77 5.64
C GLY A 89 -6.53 7.27 5.83
N ALA A 90 -7.57 8.04 6.10
CA ALA A 90 -7.46 9.49 6.33
C ALA A 90 -6.61 9.86 7.56
N LYS A 91 -6.48 8.95 8.55
CA LYS A 91 -5.62 9.16 9.72
C LYS A 91 -4.13 9.11 9.36
N SER A 92 -3.78 8.57 8.20
CA SER A 92 -2.42 8.56 7.64
C SER A 92 -2.07 9.86 6.89
N SER A 93 -2.69 11.00 7.26
CA SER A 93 -2.62 12.27 6.53
C SER A 93 -1.21 12.78 6.24
N LYS A 94 -0.27 12.67 7.19
CA LYS A 94 1.14 13.05 6.99
C LYS A 94 1.78 12.30 5.82
N ARG A 95 1.48 11.01 5.71
CA ARG A 95 1.93 10.13 4.64
C ARG A 95 1.22 10.44 3.33
N ASN A 96 -0.10 10.61 3.37
CA ASN A 96 -0.93 10.88 2.19
C ASN A 96 -0.50 12.17 1.48
N ASN A 97 -0.08 13.19 2.23
CA ASN A 97 0.47 14.43 1.71
C ASN A 97 1.75 14.26 0.87
N VAL A 98 2.45 13.15 0.99
CA VAL A 98 3.66 12.82 0.21
C VAL A 98 3.32 11.81 -0.89
N VAL A 99 2.59 10.76 -0.54
CA VAL A 99 2.32 9.63 -1.44
C VAL A 99 1.33 9.98 -2.53
N PHE A 100 0.26 10.73 -2.25
CA PHE A 100 -0.74 11.05 -3.27
C PHE A 100 -0.15 11.94 -4.39
N PRO A 101 0.63 13.01 -4.10
CA PRO A 101 1.32 13.75 -5.14
C PRO A 101 2.28 12.89 -5.96
N ALA A 102 3.03 11.98 -5.32
CA ALA A 102 3.96 11.09 -6.02
C ALA A 102 3.23 10.16 -7.00
N LEU A 103 2.10 9.57 -6.60
CA LEU A 103 1.25 8.75 -7.47
C LEU A 103 0.68 9.55 -8.65
N LYS A 104 0.21 10.78 -8.40
CA LYS A 104 -0.28 11.67 -9.47
C LYS A 104 0.82 12.03 -10.47
N SER A 105 2.04 12.27 -10.00
CA SER A 105 3.21 12.52 -10.86
C SER A 105 3.57 11.30 -11.71
N VAL A 106 3.47 10.10 -11.14
CA VAL A 106 3.65 8.83 -11.87
C VAL A 106 2.60 8.64 -12.97
N LEU A 107 1.32 8.93 -12.69
CA LEU A 107 0.27 8.90 -13.72
C LEU A 107 0.58 9.88 -14.86
N GLN A 108 0.89 11.13 -14.54
CA GLN A 108 1.24 12.16 -15.54
C GLN A 108 2.44 11.74 -16.41
N SER A 109 3.46 11.16 -15.79
CA SER A 109 4.68 10.72 -16.51
C SER A 109 4.45 9.51 -17.39
N SER A 110 3.46 8.66 -17.05
CA SER A 110 3.14 7.45 -17.82
C SER A 110 2.41 7.72 -19.14
N GLY A 111 1.78 8.90 -19.28
CA GLY A 111 0.90 9.23 -20.41
C GLY A 111 -0.42 8.44 -20.44
N ALA A 112 -0.71 7.68 -19.39
CA ALA A 112 -1.99 6.98 -19.25
C ALA A 112 -3.14 7.97 -18.99
N PRO A 113 -4.37 7.66 -19.42
CA PRO A 113 -5.54 8.47 -19.09
C PRO A 113 -5.79 8.58 -17.58
N ASP A 114 -6.40 9.68 -17.13
CA ASP A 114 -6.60 9.98 -15.70
C ASP A 114 -7.39 8.89 -14.94
N ASP A 115 -8.28 8.17 -15.62
CA ASP A 115 -9.08 7.07 -15.04
C ASP A 115 -8.28 5.78 -14.77
N ARG A 116 -7.02 5.70 -15.22
CA ARG A 116 -6.13 4.56 -14.96
C ARG A 116 -5.57 4.55 -13.55
N LEU A 117 -5.58 5.66 -12.84
CA LEU A 117 -5.20 5.77 -11.43
C LEU A 117 -6.36 6.34 -10.61
N GLN A 118 -6.84 5.55 -9.65
CA GLN A 118 -7.83 5.98 -8.68
C GLN A 118 -7.16 6.02 -7.30
N ILE A 119 -7.33 7.11 -6.58
CA ILE A 119 -6.84 7.27 -5.20
C ILE A 119 -8.06 7.41 -4.30
N GLU A 120 -8.26 6.45 -3.42
CA GLU A 120 -9.33 6.40 -2.43
C GLU A 120 -8.77 6.70 -1.05
N GLU A 121 -9.47 7.58 -0.32
CA GLU A 121 -9.15 7.87 1.08
C GLU A 121 -10.36 7.51 1.95
N ILE A 122 -10.18 6.57 2.88
CA ILE A 122 -11.25 6.11 3.77
C ILE A 122 -11.28 7.01 5.01
N PRO A 123 -12.42 7.69 5.29
CA PRO A 123 -12.55 8.52 6.49
C PRO A 123 -12.37 7.71 7.78
N HIS A 124 -11.78 8.35 8.79
CA HIS A 124 -11.64 7.80 10.15
C HIS A 124 -10.79 6.51 10.29
N SER A 125 -10.13 6.01 9.24
CA SER A 125 -9.24 4.85 9.31
C SER A 125 -7.76 5.23 9.23
N GLY A 126 -6.89 4.41 9.82
CA GLY A 126 -5.44 4.42 9.59
C GLY A 126 -5.00 3.20 8.78
N HIS A 127 -3.81 2.66 9.07
CA HIS A 127 -3.23 1.53 8.33
C HIS A 127 -4.09 0.26 8.31
N GLY A 128 -4.76 -0.04 9.43
CA GLY A 128 -5.67 -1.20 9.56
C GLY A 128 -7.09 -0.90 9.07
N MET A 129 -7.24 -0.47 7.82
CA MET A 129 -8.54 -0.04 7.26
C MET A 129 -9.62 -1.14 7.29
N ASP A 130 -9.21 -2.40 7.16
CA ASP A 130 -10.09 -3.57 7.25
C ASP A 130 -10.68 -3.74 8.67
N MET A 131 -9.97 -3.26 9.69
CA MET A 131 -10.44 -3.26 11.07
C MET A 131 -11.20 -1.98 11.41
N ASP A 132 -10.68 -0.82 10.99
CA ASP A 132 -11.26 0.50 11.29
C ASP A 132 -12.58 0.75 10.53
N ALA A 133 -12.65 0.34 9.26
CA ALA A 133 -13.75 0.63 8.34
C ALA A 133 -13.99 -0.49 7.30
N PRO A 134 -14.27 -1.74 7.72
CA PRO A 134 -14.42 -2.89 6.83
C PRO A 134 -15.51 -2.72 5.76
N ALA A 135 -16.59 -1.99 6.09
CA ALA A 135 -17.67 -1.73 5.15
C ALA A 135 -17.22 -0.86 3.96
N GLU A 136 -16.39 0.15 4.23
CA GLU A 136 -15.87 1.04 3.17
C GLU A 136 -14.86 0.32 2.29
N VAL A 137 -13.98 -0.51 2.86
CA VAL A 137 -13.08 -1.38 2.09
C VAL A 137 -13.88 -2.29 1.15
N ARG A 138 -14.96 -2.91 1.65
CA ARG A 138 -15.85 -3.76 0.82
C ARG A 138 -16.50 -2.98 -0.32
N LYS A 139 -17.00 -1.77 -0.05
CA LYS A 139 -17.60 -0.90 -1.09
C LYS A 139 -16.61 -0.54 -2.19
N ILE A 140 -15.38 -0.16 -1.83
CA ILE A 140 -14.32 0.17 -2.80
C ILE A 140 -14.01 -1.04 -3.69
N ILE A 141 -13.88 -2.23 -3.10
CA ILE A 141 -13.65 -3.46 -3.86
C ILE A 141 -14.84 -3.76 -4.78
N ALA A 142 -16.07 -3.72 -4.26
CA ALA A 142 -17.30 -4.00 -5.03
C ALA A 142 -17.46 -3.04 -6.22
N ALA A 143 -17.24 -1.75 -6.01
CA ALA A 143 -17.31 -0.71 -7.05
C ALA A 143 -16.27 -0.95 -8.16
N ALA A 144 -15.05 -1.38 -7.82
CA ALA A 144 -14.02 -1.66 -8.81
C ALA A 144 -14.37 -2.83 -9.75
N PHE A 145 -15.13 -3.81 -9.25
CA PHE A 145 -15.54 -5.00 -9.99
C PHE A 145 -16.96 -4.90 -10.58
N GLY A 146 -17.64 -3.76 -10.42
CA GLY A 146 -19.01 -3.57 -10.91
C GLY A 146 -20.04 -4.47 -10.22
N SER A 147 -19.76 -4.87 -8.97
CA SER A 147 -20.65 -5.70 -8.15
C SER A 147 -21.41 -4.81 -7.16
N GLU A 148 -22.15 -3.83 -7.67
CA GLU A 148 -23.22 -3.19 -6.90
C GLU A 148 -24.42 -4.14 -6.83
N GLN A 149 -24.30 -5.21 -6.04
CA GLN A 149 -25.45 -5.96 -5.55
C GLN A 149 -25.43 -5.87 -4.03
N GLU A 150 -26.55 -5.35 -3.51
CA GLU A 150 -26.89 -5.11 -2.11
C GLU A 150 -26.27 -6.14 -1.14
N LEU A 151 -25.43 -5.64 -0.22
CA LEU A 151 -25.04 -6.33 1.02
C LEU A 151 -25.49 -5.49 2.22
#